data_AF-A0A2N2KXY3-F1
#
_entry.id   AF-A0A2N2KXY3-F1
#
_cell.length_a   1.000
_cell.length_b   1.000
_cell.length_c   1.000
_cell.angle_alpha   90.00
_cell.angle_beta   90.00
_cell.angle_gamma   90.00
#
_symmetry.space_group_name_H-M   'P 1'
#
loop_
_entity.id
_entity.type
_entity.pdbx_description
1 polymer ?
#
loop_
_entity_poly.entity_id
_entity_poly.type
_entity_poly.pdbx_seq_one_letter_code
_entity_poly.pdbx_strand_id
1 'polypeptide(L)'
;MKISILIIIATMLILPVLAQHCGSCPSGAGSLEARNPNTPPERSQIMGRAGAAHWINENYYISYEWNKTPRIGNRILLIRAFDKNRRPVTNLRLSANAYMPSMRGAHDTGDKPMQLNRSNRYAIPVNFMMLGDWEIEIKVNSGNSPLGKAYIRLNI
;
A
#
# COMPACT_ATOMS: atom_id res chain seq x y z
N MET A 1 62.49 -19.23 -29.54
CA MET A 1 61.43 -18.68 -28.66
C MET A 1 60.53 -17.78 -29.49
N LYS A 2 59.34 -18.26 -29.89
CA LYS A 2 58.20 -17.52 -30.54
C LYS A 2 57.24 -18.44 -31.34
N ILE A 3 57.30 -19.77 -31.17
CA ILE A 3 56.44 -20.72 -31.91
C ILE A 3 55.49 -21.51 -30.98
N SER A 4 55.44 -21.16 -29.70
CA SER A 4 54.60 -21.87 -28.70
C SER A 4 53.26 -21.17 -28.39
N ILE A 5 52.91 -20.10 -29.11
CA ILE A 5 51.67 -19.32 -28.87
C ILE A 5 50.54 -19.72 -29.83
N LEU A 6 50.78 -20.65 -30.76
CA LEU A 6 49.83 -21.03 -31.82
C LEU A 6 49.05 -22.33 -31.57
N ILE A 7 49.13 -22.93 -30.38
CA ILE A 7 48.48 -24.22 -30.07
C ILE A 7 47.23 -24.08 -29.18
N ILE A 8 46.92 -22.88 -28.66
CA ILE A 8 45.71 -22.65 -27.83
C ILE A 8 44.47 -22.26 -28.68
N ILE A 9 44.65 -21.94 -29.97
CA ILE A 9 43.55 -21.49 -30.85
C ILE A 9 42.84 -22.67 -31.58
N ALA A 10 43.26 -23.91 -31.36
CA ALA A 10 42.80 -25.08 -32.12
C ALA A 10 41.96 -26.10 -31.33
N THR A 11 41.25 -25.69 -30.27
CA THR A 11 40.32 -26.56 -29.53
C THR A 11 38.92 -25.99 -29.30
N MET A 12 38.59 -24.82 -29.88
CA MET A 12 37.23 -24.27 -29.89
C MET A 12 36.53 -24.50 -31.23
N LEU A 13 36.52 -25.75 -31.70
CA LEU A 13 35.62 -26.16 -32.76
C LEU A 13 35.17 -27.59 -32.48
N ILE A 14 33.86 -27.78 -32.64
CA ILE A 14 33.10 -29.04 -32.60
C ILE A 14 32.46 -29.35 -31.23
N LEU A 15 31.23 -28.86 -31.05
CA LEU A 15 30.02 -29.63 -30.64
C LEU A 15 28.81 -28.67 -30.51
N PRO A 16 27.56 -29.16 -30.66
CA PRO A 16 26.77 -28.88 -31.86
C PRO A 16 25.56 -27.97 -31.63
N VAL A 17 25.19 -27.30 -32.72
CA VAL A 17 23.87 -26.72 -32.98
C VAL A 17 22.83 -27.84 -32.97
N LEU A 18 21.90 -27.81 -32.02
CA LEU A 18 20.55 -28.37 -32.15
C LEU A 18 19.67 -27.80 -31.03
N ALA A 19 18.41 -27.54 -31.37
CA ALA A 19 17.30 -27.13 -30.50
C ALA A 19 17.20 -25.64 -30.13
N GLN A 20 16.86 -24.78 -31.10
CA GLN A 20 15.98 -23.65 -30.84
C GLN A 20 14.77 -23.71 -31.78
N HIS A 21 13.75 -24.36 -31.25
CA HIS A 21 12.42 -24.51 -31.81
C HIS A 21 11.73 -23.14 -31.86
N CYS A 22 11.00 -22.91 -32.95
CA CYS A 22 10.05 -21.81 -33.09
C CYS A 22 9.00 -21.78 -31.98
N GLY A 23 8.53 -20.57 -31.67
CA GLY A 23 7.15 -20.33 -31.31
C GLY A 23 6.82 -20.45 -29.83
N SER A 24 6.78 -19.31 -29.16
CA SER A 24 5.62 -18.82 -28.38
C SER A 24 6.13 -17.84 -27.34
N CYS A 25 5.79 -16.56 -27.50
CA CYS A 25 5.93 -15.58 -26.45
C CYS A 25 5.14 -16.07 -25.22
N PRO A 26 5.76 -16.27 -24.04
CA PRO A 26 5.00 -16.35 -22.82
C PRO A 26 4.55 -14.93 -22.50
N SER A 27 3.25 -14.68 -22.72
CA SER A 27 2.51 -13.62 -22.03
C SER A 27 3.00 -13.57 -20.59
N GLY A 28 3.39 -12.39 -20.11
CA GLY A 28 3.77 -12.18 -18.72
C GLY A 28 2.66 -12.65 -17.79
N ALA A 29 2.74 -13.90 -17.36
CA ALA A 29 2.10 -14.36 -16.15
C ALA A 29 2.90 -13.69 -15.04
N GLY A 30 2.36 -12.57 -14.55
CA GLY A 30 2.69 -12.12 -13.21
C GLY A 30 2.65 -13.34 -12.31
N SER A 31 3.75 -13.56 -11.61
CA SER A 31 3.83 -14.51 -10.51
C SER A 31 2.64 -14.24 -9.59
N LEU A 32 1.56 -14.99 -9.77
CA LEU A 32 0.55 -15.15 -8.75
C LEU A 32 1.26 -15.94 -7.65
N GLU A 33 1.82 -15.20 -6.69
CA GLU A 33 2.21 -15.77 -5.42
C GLU A 33 1.04 -16.62 -4.92
N ALA A 34 1.32 -17.91 -4.68
CA ALA A 34 0.33 -18.82 -4.14
C ALA A 34 -0.21 -18.25 -2.83
N ARG A 35 -1.46 -17.81 -2.85
CA ARG A 35 -2.14 -17.29 -1.66
C ARG A 35 -2.17 -18.40 -0.62
N ASN A 36 -1.43 -18.21 0.47
CA ASN A 36 -1.42 -19.14 1.59
C ASN A 36 -2.87 -19.33 2.09
N PRO A 37 -3.43 -20.55 2.06
CA PRO A 37 -4.82 -20.81 2.45
C PRO A 37 -5.10 -20.50 3.93
N ASN A 38 -4.06 -20.28 4.74
CA ASN A 38 -4.17 -19.84 6.13
C ASN A 38 -4.23 -18.31 6.29
N THR A 39 -4.27 -17.54 5.21
CA THR A 39 -4.44 -16.08 5.30
C THR A 39 -5.91 -15.79 5.60
N PRO A 40 -6.24 -15.17 6.75
CA PRO A 40 -7.62 -14.75 7.02
C PRO A 40 -8.16 -13.92 5.86
N PRO A 41 -9.45 -14.05 5.51
CA PRO A 41 -10.02 -13.28 4.40
C PRO A 41 -9.79 -11.81 4.67
N GLU A 42 -9.01 -11.19 3.79
CA GLU A 42 -8.70 -9.78 3.81
C GLU A 42 -10.02 -9.01 3.73
N ARG A 43 -10.53 -8.54 4.88
CA ARG A 43 -11.70 -7.67 4.93
C ARG A 43 -11.43 -6.53 3.96
N SER A 44 -12.44 -6.15 3.16
CA SER A 44 -12.32 -5.02 2.24
C SER A 44 -11.68 -3.87 2.99
N GLN A 45 -10.46 -3.53 2.60
CA GLN A 45 -9.68 -2.51 3.27
C GLN A 45 -10.20 -1.12 2.92
N ILE A 46 -11.15 -1.02 1.97
CA ILE A 46 -11.76 0.25 1.57
C ILE A 46 -12.80 0.66 2.61
N MET A 47 -12.60 1.82 3.21
CA MET A 47 -13.56 2.46 4.10
C MET A 47 -14.78 2.91 3.30
N GLY A 48 -15.97 2.67 3.84
CA GLY A 48 -17.21 3.16 3.24
C GLY A 48 -17.38 4.68 3.38
N ARG A 49 -18.64 5.13 3.46
CA ARG A 49 -18.96 6.55 3.69
C ARG A 49 -18.34 7.09 4.99
N ALA A 50 -18.03 8.38 5.01
CA ALA A 50 -17.60 9.08 6.21
C ALA A 50 -18.55 8.82 7.40
N GLY A 51 -17.99 8.66 8.58
CA GLY A 51 -18.71 8.32 9.82
C GLY A 51 -19.08 6.84 9.98
N ALA A 52 -19.02 6.02 8.92
CA ALA A 52 -19.29 4.59 9.03
C ALA A 52 -18.15 3.87 9.78
N ALA A 53 -18.53 2.82 10.52
CA ALA A 53 -17.56 1.93 11.15
C ALA A 53 -16.84 1.08 10.11
N HIS A 54 -15.51 1.03 10.20
CA HIS A 54 -14.66 0.17 9.40
C HIS A 54 -13.80 -0.68 10.34
N TRP A 55 -14.06 -1.98 10.36
CA TRP A 55 -13.37 -2.90 11.26
C TRP A 55 -11.98 -3.23 10.75
N ILE A 56 -10.97 -2.92 11.55
CA ILE A 56 -9.56 -3.26 11.28
C ILE A 56 -9.32 -4.74 11.58
N ASN A 57 -9.90 -5.25 12.67
CA ASN A 57 -9.88 -6.66 13.06
C ASN A 57 -11.09 -6.99 13.94
N GLU A 58 -11.03 -8.07 14.73
CA GLU A 58 -12.12 -8.47 15.63
C GLU A 58 -12.26 -7.58 16.88
N ASN A 59 -11.20 -6.86 17.23
CA ASN A 59 -11.13 -6.08 18.47
C ASN A 59 -11.26 -4.58 18.26
N TYR A 60 -10.96 -4.08 17.06
CA TYR A 60 -10.91 -2.66 16.78
C TYR A 60 -11.59 -2.29 15.47
N TYR A 61 -12.26 -1.14 15.49
CA TYR A 61 -12.74 -0.47 14.29
C TYR A 61 -12.40 1.02 14.37
N ILE A 62 -12.36 1.64 13.20
CA ILE A 62 -12.16 3.08 13.06
C ILE A 62 -13.33 3.69 12.29
N SER A 63 -13.53 5.00 12.45
CA SER A 63 -14.35 5.80 11.55
C SER A 63 -13.60 7.07 11.19
N TYR A 64 -13.89 7.62 10.02
CA TYR A 64 -13.26 8.86 9.56
C TYR A 64 -14.29 9.95 9.30
N GLU A 65 -13.83 11.19 9.37
CA GLU A 65 -14.55 12.38 8.96
C GLU A 65 -13.57 13.41 8.38
N TRP A 66 -14.08 14.37 7.64
CA TRP A 66 -13.32 15.49 7.14
C TRP A 66 -13.72 16.76 7.87
N ASN A 67 -12.76 17.64 8.17
CA ASN A 67 -13.09 18.95 8.74
C ASN A 67 -13.96 19.82 7.82
N LYS A 68 -13.81 19.64 6.51
CA LYS A 68 -14.55 20.29 5.43
C LYS A 68 -14.60 19.32 4.24
N THR A 69 -15.60 19.46 3.37
CA THR A 69 -15.68 18.67 2.13
C THR A 69 -14.33 18.67 1.38
N PRO A 70 -13.79 17.50 1.04
CA PRO A 70 -12.58 17.39 0.23
C PRO A 70 -12.72 18.10 -1.11
N ARG A 71 -11.70 18.88 -1.46
CA ARG A 71 -11.45 19.52 -2.76
C ARG A 71 -9.97 19.93 -2.77
N ILE A 72 -9.46 20.42 -3.90
CA ILE A 72 -8.09 20.93 -4.01
C ILE A 72 -7.70 21.83 -2.82
N GLY A 73 -6.47 21.61 -2.34
CA GLY A 73 -5.86 22.28 -1.20
C GLY A 73 -5.90 21.46 0.09
N ASN A 74 -5.60 22.14 1.20
CA ASN A 74 -5.41 21.50 2.51
C ASN A 74 -6.73 21.11 3.19
N ARG A 75 -6.88 19.83 3.53
CA ARG A 75 -7.97 19.29 4.34
C ARG A 75 -7.41 18.57 5.55
N ILE A 76 -8.23 18.45 6.60
CA ILE A 76 -7.85 17.68 7.78
C ILE A 76 -8.71 16.43 7.79
N LEU A 77 -8.05 15.28 7.65
CA LEU A 77 -8.64 13.98 7.90
C LEU A 77 -8.63 13.71 9.41
N LEU A 78 -9.78 13.36 9.94
CA LEU A 78 -9.97 13.03 11.36
C LEU A 78 -10.41 11.57 11.45
N ILE A 79 -9.77 10.80 12.33
CA ILE A 79 -10.10 9.40 12.59
C ILE A 79 -10.38 9.20 14.07
N ARG A 80 -11.45 8.49 14.39
CA ARG A 80 -11.74 7.97 15.74
C ARG A 80 -11.52 6.46 15.73
N ALA A 81 -10.86 5.95 16.77
CA ALA A 81 -10.69 4.52 16.99
C ALA A 81 -11.57 4.05 18.14
N PHE A 82 -12.07 2.84 18.02
CA PHE A 82 -12.96 2.22 18.99
C PHE A 82 -12.57 0.76 19.21
N ASP A 83 -12.80 0.26 20.42
CA ASP A 83 -12.80 -1.17 20.70
C ASP A 83 -14.08 -1.85 20.20
N LYS A 84 -14.13 -3.19 20.26
CA LYS A 84 -15.31 -3.99 19.89
C LYS A 84 -16.57 -3.69 20.72
N ASN A 85 -16.41 -3.07 21.89
CA ASN A 85 -17.50 -2.65 22.77
C ASN A 85 -17.97 -1.22 22.48
N ARG A 86 -17.51 -0.62 21.37
CA ARG A 86 -17.82 0.75 20.94
C ARG A 86 -17.27 1.84 21.86
N ARG A 87 -16.28 1.50 22.70
CA ARG A 87 -15.61 2.48 23.56
C ARG A 87 -14.51 3.17 22.76
N PRO A 88 -14.41 4.51 22.78
CA PRO A 88 -13.29 5.20 22.16
C PRO A 88 -11.97 4.77 22.78
N VAL A 89 -10.95 4.56 21.95
CA VAL A 89 -9.60 4.18 22.39
C VAL A 89 -8.54 5.10 21.79
N THR A 90 -7.47 5.32 22.54
CA THR A 90 -6.35 6.21 22.17
C THR A 90 -4.98 5.54 22.26
N ASN A 91 -4.94 4.25 22.60
CA ASN A 91 -3.72 3.45 22.72
C ASN A 91 -3.16 2.96 21.37
N LEU A 92 -3.83 3.30 20.25
CA LEU A 92 -3.38 2.93 18.90
C LEU A 92 -2.45 3.99 18.31
N ARG A 93 -1.57 3.56 17.41
CA ARG A 93 -0.73 4.43 16.56
C ARG A 93 -1.23 4.37 15.14
N LEU A 94 -1.65 5.52 14.62
CA LEU A 94 -2.14 5.66 13.26
C LEU A 94 -1.16 6.49 12.44
N SER A 95 -0.96 6.09 11.19
CA SER A 95 -0.27 6.88 10.18
C SER A 95 -1.06 6.86 8.87
N ALA A 96 -0.84 7.83 8.00
CA ALA A 96 -1.46 7.86 6.70
C ALA A 96 -0.51 8.29 5.60
N ASN A 97 -0.74 7.75 4.40
CA ASN A 97 -0.13 8.18 3.15
C ASN A 97 -1.23 8.48 2.13
N ALA A 98 -1.33 9.74 1.69
CA ALA A 98 -2.22 10.15 0.62
C ALA A 98 -1.45 10.20 -0.71
N TYR A 99 -1.99 9.57 -1.75
CA TYR A 99 -1.37 9.50 -3.07
C TYR A 99 -2.43 9.37 -4.17
N MET A 100 -2.04 9.72 -5.40
CA MET A 100 -2.82 9.39 -6.59
C MET A 100 -2.40 8.00 -7.09
N PRO A 101 -3.31 7.01 -7.23
CA PRO A 101 -2.94 5.65 -7.65
C PRO A 101 -2.21 5.60 -9.01
N SER A 102 -2.57 6.47 -9.95
CA SER A 102 -1.94 6.56 -11.28
C SER A 102 -0.53 7.13 -11.27
N MET A 103 -0.11 7.78 -10.17
CA MET A 103 1.18 8.48 -10.05
C MET A 103 1.83 8.20 -8.68
N ARG A 104 1.73 6.96 -8.20
CA ARG A 104 2.25 6.56 -6.88
C ARG A 104 3.75 6.84 -6.79
N GLY A 105 4.17 7.48 -5.69
CA GLY A 105 5.56 7.86 -5.43
C GLY A 105 6.01 9.21 -6.01
N ALA A 106 5.27 9.80 -6.95
CA ALA A 106 5.57 11.14 -7.49
C ALA A 106 4.90 12.27 -6.70
N HIS A 107 3.69 11.99 -6.18
CA HIS A 107 2.84 12.97 -5.49
C HIS A 107 2.28 12.43 -4.17
N ASP A 108 3.01 11.51 -3.53
CA ASP A 108 2.59 10.99 -2.24
C ASP A 108 2.99 11.94 -1.10
N THR A 109 2.23 11.92 -0.01
CA THR A 109 2.60 12.65 1.22
C THR A 109 3.68 11.91 2.02
N GLY A 110 3.97 10.66 1.63
CA GLY A 110 4.67 9.68 2.44
C GLY A 110 3.83 9.18 3.62
N ASP A 111 4.32 8.14 4.30
CA ASP A 111 3.70 7.60 5.51
C ASP A 111 3.98 8.53 6.70
N LYS A 112 2.96 9.30 7.12
CA LYS A 112 3.07 10.32 8.17
C LYS A 112 2.25 9.93 9.40
N PRO A 113 2.80 10.04 10.61
CA PRO A 113 2.05 9.77 11.84
C PRO A 113 0.91 10.79 12.00
N MET A 114 -0.27 10.30 12.38
CA MET A 114 -1.40 11.15 12.74
C MET A 114 -1.25 11.66 14.18
N GLN A 115 -1.67 12.89 14.44
CA GLN A 115 -1.61 13.50 15.77
C GLN A 115 -2.91 13.31 16.54
N LEU A 116 -2.85 12.81 17.77
CA LEU A 116 -4.02 12.71 18.64
C LEU A 116 -4.36 14.09 19.22
N ASN A 117 -5.61 14.55 19.01
CA ASN A 117 -6.08 15.81 19.57
C ASN A 117 -6.85 15.63 20.89
N ARG A 118 -7.19 16.75 21.55
CA ARG A 118 -7.92 16.78 22.83
C ARG A 118 -9.33 16.17 22.78
N SER A 119 -9.89 15.95 21.60
CA SER A 119 -11.19 15.31 21.39
C SER A 119 -11.04 13.82 21.05
N ASN A 120 -9.91 13.20 21.35
CA ASN A 120 -9.59 11.80 21.04
C ASN A 120 -9.76 11.45 19.56
N ARG A 121 -9.41 12.38 18.67
CA ARG A 121 -9.36 12.16 17.22
C ARG A 121 -7.91 12.22 16.74
N TYR A 122 -7.51 11.22 15.97
CA TYR A 122 -6.27 11.24 15.20
C TYR A 122 -6.47 12.18 14.01
N ALA A 123 -5.61 13.17 13.85
CA ALA A 123 -5.71 14.21 12.85
C ALA A 123 -4.47 14.22 11.96
N ILE A 124 -4.68 14.42 10.66
CA ILE A 124 -3.59 14.62 9.70
C ILE A 124 -4.02 15.60 8.61
N PRO A 125 -3.18 16.60 8.28
CA PRO A 125 -3.40 17.39 7.09
C PRO A 125 -3.15 16.55 5.83
N VAL A 126 -4.04 16.65 4.86
CA VAL A 126 -3.94 16.08 3.52
C VAL A 126 -4.03 17.22 2.52
N ASN A 127 -3.03 17.36 1.65
CA ASN A 127 -3.01 18.39 0.63
C ASN A 127 -3.33 17.78 -0.74
N PHE A 128 -4.53 18.04 -1.25
CA PHE A 128 -4.90 17.60 -2.59
C PHE A 128 -4.40 18.60 -3.61
N MET A 129 -3.37 18.24 -4.37
CA MET A 129 -2.67 19.19 -5.24
C MET A 129 -3.34 19.35 -6.61
N MET A 130 -4.14 18.36 -7.04
CA MET A 130 -4.76 18.30 -8.37
C MET A 130 -6.07 17.52 -8.32
N LEU A 131 -6.91 17.71 -9.35
CA LEU A 131 -8.10 16.90 -9.57
C LEU A 131 -7.73 15.45 -9.92
N GLY A 132 -8.66 14.53 -9.65
CA GLY A 132 -8.56 13.12 -10.02
C GLY A 132 -8.73 12.19 -8.83
N ASP A 133 -8.38 10.93 -9.05
CA ASP A 133 -8.50 9.90 -8.02
C ASP A 133 -7.36 9.98 -7.02
N TRP A 134 -7.76 10.00 -5.75
CA TRP A 134 -6.87 9.95 -4.61
C TRP A 134 -7.22 8.75 -3.73
N GLU A 135 -6.18 8.13 -3.18
CA GLU A 135 -6.29 7.08 -2.18
C GLU A 135 -5.45 7.48 -0.95
N ILE A 136 -6.02 7.25 0.23
CA ILE A 136 -5.37 7.51 1.51
C ILE A 136 -5.23 6.17 2.22
N GLU A 137 -4.02 5.62 2.24
CA GLU A 137 -3.69 4.43 3.02
C GLU A 137 -3.51 4.83 4.48
N ILE A 138 -4.25 4.20 5.38
CA ILE A 138 -4.19 4.37 6.83
C ILE A 138 -3.63 3.09 7.42
N LYS A 139 -2.54 3.19 8.16
CA LYS A 139 -1.97 2.05 8.90
C LYS A 139 -2.32 2.16 10.37
N VAL A 140 -2.76 1.05 10.96
CA VAL A 140 -3.15 1.00 12.37
C VAL A 140 -2.25 0.00 13.09
N ASN A 141 -1.63 0.45 14.19
CA ASN A 141 -0.72 -0.35 14.99
C ASN A 141 -1.10 -0.28 16.49
N SER A 142 -0.86 -1.36 17.22
CA SER A 142 -0.86 -1.38 18.68
C SER A 142 0.59 -1.46 19.16
N GLY A 143 1.13 -0.35 19.66
CA GLY A 143 2.57 -0.25 19.91
C GLY A 143 3.39 -0.42 18.62
N ASN A 144 4.12 -1.53 18.51
CA ASN A 144 4.90 -1.90 17.31
C ASN A 144 4.25 -3.03 16.49
N SER A 145 3.11 -3.56 16.94
CA SER A 145 2.43 -4.66 16.25
C SER A 145 1.41 -4.10 15.24
N PRO A 146 1.50 -4.45 13.95
CA PRO A 146 0.52 -4.04 12.96
C PRO A 146 -0.82 -4.71 13.25
N LEU A 147 -1.90 -3.91 13.26
CA LEU A 147 -3.27 -4.41 13.40
C LEU A 147 -3.97 -4.56 12.06
N GLY A 148 -3.64 -3.70 11.09
CA GLY A 148 -4.21 -3.73 9.75
C GLY A 148 -4.09 -2.40 9.02
N LYS A 149 -4.69 -2.35 7.84
CA LYS A 149 -4.76 -1.16 6.98
C LYS A 149 -6.21 -0.85 6.61
N ALA A 150 -6.46 0.42 6.33
CA ALA A 150 -7.71 0.91 5.76
C ALA A 150 -7.41 1.94 4.66
N TYR A 151 -8.29 2.10 3.69
CA TYR A 151 -8.12 2.99 2.55
C TYR A 151 -9.34 3.85 2.38
N ILE A 152 -9.14 5.16 2.22
CA ILE A 152 -10.19 6.07 1.79
C ILE A 152 -9.94 6.39 0.33
N ARG A 153 -10.94 6.16 -0.53
CA ARG A 153 -10.91 6.54 -1.93
C ARG A 153 -11.83 7.71 -2.16
N LEU A 154 -11.35 8.68 -2.93
CA LEU A 154 -12.13 9.85 -3.30
C LEU A 154 -11.67 10.37 -4.65
N ASN A 155 -12.60 10.98 -5.37
CA ASN A 155 -12.32 11.77 -6.55
C ASN A 155 -12.40 13.24 -6.15
N ILE A 156 -11.29 13.97 -6.33
CA ILE A 156 -11.16 15.40 -6.04
C ILE A 156 -11.38 16.19 -7.33
#